data_AF-A0A1Q8LFT7-F1
#
_entry.id   AF-A0A1Q8LFT7-F1
#
_cell.length_a   1.000
_cell.length_b   1.000
_cell.length_c   1.000
_cell.angle_alpha   90.00
_cell.angle_beta   90.00
_cell.angle_gamma   90.00
#
_symmetry.space_group_name_H-M   'P 1'
#
loop_
_entity.id
_entity.type
_entity.pdbx_description
1 polymer ?
#
loop_
_entity_poly.entity_id
_entity_poly.type
_entity_poly.pdbx_seq_one_letter_code
_entity_poly.pdbx_strand_id
1 'polypeptide(L)'
;MLVVRKIHGQLIEDFRADEASRRIAAALGYDRIRVYPRGSEWVRIELLIGDPLDGEVPAPLAGRGLSVSDVEITIARDELGNPLRQSWVEGPHVCIQGATRSGKSVWCYSALAQLARLDDVLIAGSDLSGLLLGRPYVGTRHHEWQATGSADVEAHRDLLVRLVAEMDTRIRNLPPRRDKFTRFHAGFPLIVVVLEEFAGLLRLASTAPVEKGQPKMREQLLALYGRLVSEGHKAGLR
;
A
#
# COMPACT_ATOMS: atom_id res chain seq x y z
N MET A 1 0.28 -25.84 -18.17
CA MET A 1 -0.64 -25.06 -19.02
C MET A 1 -1.19 -25.95 -20.12
N LEU A 2 -2.51 -25.93 -20.34
CA LEU A 2 -3.18 -26.67 -21.41
C LEU A 2 -3.89 -25.70 -22.36
N VAL A 3 -3.98 -26.07 -23.63
CA VAL A 3 -4.74 -25.35 -24.65
C VAL A 3 -5.76 -26.32 -25.21
N VAL A 4 -7.03 -26.06 -24.97
CA VAL A 4 -8.12 -26.98 -25.27
C VAL A 4 -9.03 -26.36 -26.31
N ARG A 5 -9.38 -27.12 -27.33
CA ARG A 5 -10.37 -26.69 -28.32
C ARG A 5 -11.76 -26.91 -27.73
N LYS A 6 -12.62 -25.90 -27.80
CA LYS A 6 -14.03 -26.04 -27.45
C LYS A 6 -14.72 -26.92 -28.49
N ILE A 7 -15.63 -27.78 -28.06
CA ILE A 7 -16.54 -28.43 -29.00
C ILE A 7 -17.66 -27.46 -29.39
N HIS A 8 -18.34 -27.73 -30.50
CA HIS A 8 -19.39 -26.85 -31.00
C HIS A 8 -20.49 -26.63 -29.94
N GLY A 9 -20.89 -25.37 -29.74
CA GLY A 9 -21.87 -24.98 -28.73
C GLY A 9 -21.31 -24.73 -27.33
N GLN A 10 -20.05 -25.12 -27.05
CA GLN A 10 -19.42 -24.78 -25.77
C GLN A 10 -18.99 -23.31 -25.69
N LEU A 11 -19.36 -22.69 -24.58
CA LEU A 11 -18.98 -21.35 -24.18
C LEU A 11 -17.81 -21.41 -23.19
N ILE A 12 -17.14 -20.28 -22.98
CA ILE A 12 -16.05 -20.24 -21.98
C ILE A 12 -16.61 -20.36 -20.55
N GLU A 13 -17.86 -19.92 -20.36
CA GLU A 13 -18.64 -20.02 -19.15
C GLU A 13 -18.83 -21.47 -18.70
N ASP A 14 -18.93 -22.41 -19.65
CA ASP A 14 -19.06 -23.85 -19.34
C ASP A 14 -17.81 -24.41 -18.64
N PHE A 15 -16.64 -23.83 -18.92
CA PHE A 15 -15.39 -24.19 -18.25
C PHE A 15 -15.17 -23.39 -16.97
N ARG A 16 -15.74 -22.18 -16.87
CA ARG A 16 -15.62 -21.28 -15.71
C ARG A 16 -16.62 -21.57 -14.59
N ALA A 17 -17.71 -22.28 -14.89
CA ALA A 17 -18.70 -22.66 -13.90
C ALA A 17 -18.04 -23.38 -12.72
N ASP A 18 -18.37 -22.98 -11.50
CA ASP A 18 -17.70 -23.44 -10.27
C ASP A 18 -17.67 -24.97 -10.13
N GLU A 19 -18.72 -25.66 -10.56
CA GLU A 19 -18.77 -27.13 -10.54
C GLU A 19 -17.86 -27.73 -11.62
N ALA A 20 -17.93 -27.25 -12.85
CA ALA A 20 -17.12 -27.74 -13.97
C ALA A 20 -15.63 -27.51 -13.70
N SER A 21 -15.27 -26.31 -13.24
CA SER A 21 -13.89 -25.93 -12.90
C SER A 21 -13.30 -26.87 -11.84
N ARG A 22 -14.04 -27.14 -10.75
CA ARG A 22 -13.61 -28.09 -9.70
C ARG A 22 -13.46 -29.52 -10.23
N ARG A 23 -14.39 -29.97 -11.08
CA ARG A 23 -14.32 -31.31 -11.67
C ARG A 23 -13.12 -31.47 -12.61
N ILE A 24 -12.84 -30.46 -13.43
CA ILE A 24 -11.67 -30.46 -14.32
C ILE A 24 -10.38 -30.44 -13.49
N ALA A 25 -10.30 -29.58 -12.47
CA ALA A 25 -9.15 -29.52 -11.57
C ALA A 25 -8.88 -30.88 -10.90
N ALA A 26 -9.91 -31.48 -10.29
CA ALA A 26 -9.83 -32.78 -9.63
C ALA A 26 -9.44 -33.90 -10.61
N ALA A 27 -10.04 -33.93 -11.81
CA ALA A 27 -9.73 -34.92 -12.83
C ALA A 27 -8.26 -34.85 -13.33
N LEU A 28 -7.67 -33.66 -13.28
CA LEU A 28 -6.27 -33.45 -13.68
C LEU A 28 -5.29 -33.57 -12.50
N GLY A 29 -5.77 -33.73 -11.26
CA GLY A 29 -4.93 -33.80 -10.06
C GLY A 29 -4.39 -32.44 -9.60
N TYR A 30 -5.15 -31.36 -9.79
CA TYR A 30 -4.81 -29.99 -9.37
C TYR A 30 -5.89 -29.43 -8.46
N ASP A 31 -5.53 -28.45 -7.62
CA ASP A 31 -6.47 -27.84 -6.66
C ASP A 31 -7.51 -26.96 -7.34
N ARG A 32 -7.06 -26.18 -8.34
CA ARG A 32 -7.93 -25.27 -9.10
C ARG A 32 -7.44 -25.13 -10.54
N ILE A 33 -8.31 -24.64 -11.41
CA ILE A 33 -7.95 -24.17 -12.75
C ILE A 33 -8.36 -22.72 -12.97
N ARG A 34 -7.65 -22.02 -13.87
CA ARG A 34 -8.09 -20.74 -14.44
C ARG A 34 -8.28 -20.89 -15.94
N VAL A 35 -9.37 -20.31 -16.45
CA VAL A 35 -9.75 -20.44 -17.86
C VAL A 35 -9.75 -19.07 -18.52
N TYR A 36 -8.92 -18.94 -19.55
CA TYR A 36 -8.77 -17.74 -20.35
C TYR A 36 -9.26 -17.98 -21.77
N PRO A 37 -9.91 -16.98 -22.41
CA PRO A 37 -10.27 -17.08 -23.81
C PRO A 37 -8.99 -17.08 -24.66
N ARG A 38 -8.99 -17.89 -25.73
CA ARG A 38 -7.93 -17.87 -26.74
C ARG A 38 -8.57 -17.89 -28.12
N GLY A 39 -8.99 -16.72 -28.59
CA GLY A 39 -9.84 -16.62 -29.78
C GLY A 39 -11.22 -17.23 -29.55
N SER A 40 -11.98 -17.47 -30.63
CA SER A 40 -13.36 -17.96 -30.56
C SER A 40 -13.46 -19.47 -30.28
N GLU A 41 -12.47 -20.26 -30.68
CA GLU A 41 -12.54 -21.73 -30.71
C GLU A 41 -11.76 -22.41 -29.58
N TRP A 42 -10.87 -21.69 -28.89
CA TRP A 42 -9.94 -22.29 -27.92
C TRP A 42 -10.03 -21.62 -26.56
N VAL A 43 -9.71 -22.40 -25.54
CA VAL A 43 -9.50 -21.93 -24.18
C VAL A 43 -8.09 -22.30 -23.72
N ARG A 44 -7.46 -21.38 -22.99
CA ARG A 44 -6.23 -21.65 -22.25
C ARG A 44 -6.61 -21.99 -20.82
N ILE A 45 -6.21 -23.18 -20.37
CA ILE A 45 -6.43 -23.65 -19.01
C ILE A 45 -5.08 -23.64 -18.28
N GLU A 46 -5.01 -22.84 -17.23
CA GLU A 46 -3.90 -22.84 -16.28
C GLU A 46 -4.27 -23.74 -15.11
N LEU A 47 -3.33 -24.59 -14.71
CA LEU A 47 -3.51 -25.60 -13.66
C LEU A 47 -2.75 -25.12 -12.42
N LEU A 48 -3.42 -25.02 -11.29
CA LEU A 48 -2.86 -24.51 -10.04
C LEU A 48 -2.54 -25.68 -9.11
N ILE A 49 -1.25 -25.87 -8.79
CA ILE A 49 -0.71 -27.04 -8.05
C ILE A 49 -0.96 -26.94 -6.53
N GLY A 50 -1.31 -25.76 -6.04
CA GLY A 50 -1.57 -25.47 -4.64
C GLY A 50 -2.55 -24.30 -4.51
N ASP A 51 -3.21 -24.15 -3.37
CA ASP A 51 -3.83 -22.88 -3.02
C ASP A 51 -2.71 -21.83 -2.82
N PRO A 52 -2.61 -20.80 -3.67
CA PRO A 52 -1.56 -19.78 -3.53
C PRO A 52 -1.65 -18.99 -2.22
N LEU A 53 -2.72 -19.18 -1.44
CA LEU A 53 -2.97 -18.55 -0.14
C LEU A 53 -2.69 -19.48 1.06
N ASP A 54 -2.36 -20.75 0.84
CA ASP A 54 -2.14 -21.75 1.91
C ASP A 54 -0.68 -21.81 2.41
N GLY A 55 0.14 -20.82 2.04
CA GLY A 55 1.53 -20.69 2.45
C GLY A 55 1.85 -19.34 3.08
N GLU A 56 2.79 -19.32 4.03
CA GLU A 56 3.37 -18.08 4.53
C GLU A 56 4.33 -17.49 3.50
N VAL A 57 4.16 -16.20 3.18
CA VAL A 57 5.08 -15.47 2.31
C VAL A 57 5.96 -14.58 3.19
N PRO A 58 7.25 -14.93 3.39
CA PRO A 58 8.14 -14.10 4.19
C PRO A 58 8.39 -12.77 3.49
N ALA A 59 8.26 -11.67 4.24
CA ALA A 59 8.66 -10.35 3.78
C ALA A 59 10.19 -10.26 3.73
N PRO A 60 10.81 -10.12 2.54
CA PRO A 60 12.26 -10.05 2.44
C PRO A 60 12.73 -8.73 3.06
N LEU A 61 13.57 -8.75 4.09
CA LEU A 61 14.09 -7.51 4.67
C LEU A 61 15.16 -6.91 3.75
N ALA A 62 15.07 -5.60 3.50
CA ALA A 62 16.09 -4.91 2.72
C ALA A 62 17.48 -5.06 3.35
N GLY A 63 18.50 -5.25 2.50
CA GLY A 63 19.89 -5.24 2.91
C GLY A 63 20.28 -3.90 3.53
N ARG A 64 21.20 -3.90 4.49
CA ARG A 64 21.71 -2.66 5.09
C ARG A 64 22.52 -1.86 4.06
N GLY A 65 22.48 -0.53 4.15
CA GLY A 65 23.23 0.37 3.27
C GLY A 65 22.64 0.52 1.86
N LEU A 66 21.45 -0.02 1.61
CA LEU A 66 20.70 0.22 0.38
C LEU A 66 19.92 1.54 0.49
N SER A 67 19.73 2.21 -0.65
CA SER A 67 18.91 3.42 -0.78
C SER A 67 17.54 3.09 -1.36
N VAL A 68 16.49 3.77 -0.88
CA VAL A 68 15.14 3.67 -1.45
C VAL A 68 15.08 4.09 -2.93
N SER A 69 16.04 4.88 -3.39
CA SER A 69 16.17 5.26 -4.79
C SER A 69 16.67 4.14 -5.71
N ASP A 70 17.26 3.08 -5.15
CA ASP A 70 17.91 2.00 -5.91
C ASP A 70 17.28 0.61 -5.66
N VAL A 71 16.24 0.54 -4.81
CA VAL A 71 15.55 -0.71 -4.50
C VAL A 71 14.06 -0.63 -4.75
N GLU A 72 13.47 -1.79 -5.00
CA GLU A 72 12.02 -1.97 -5.00
C GLU A 72 11.61 -2.82 -3.79
N ILE A 73 10.47 -2.47 -3.21
CA ILE A 73 9.93 -3.15 -2.04
C ILE A 73 9.01 -4.27 -2.50
N THR A 74 9.17 -5.46 -1.93
CA THR A 74 8.31 -6.59 -2.26
C THR A 74 6.98 -6.43 -1.54
N ILE A 75 5.88 -6.37 -2.30
CA ILE A 75 4.54 -6.14 -1.78
C ILE A 75 3.65 -7.38 -1.81
N ALA A 76 3.95 -8.35 -2.67
CA ALA A 76 3.19 -9.59 -2.79
C ALA A 76 4.00 -10.64 -3.56
N ARG A 77 3.41 -11.83 -3.75
CA ARG A 77 3.82 -12.78 -4.77
C ARG A 77 2.63 -13.06 -5.69
N ASP A 78 2.91 -13.26 -6.97
CA ASP A 78 1.89 -13.76 -7.90
C ASP A 78 1.62 -15.26 -7.67
N GLU A 79 0.65 -15.81 -8.36
CA GLU A 79 0.33 -17.25 -8.29
C GLU A 79 1.45 -18.19 -8.75
N LEU A 80 2.47 -17.68 -9.45
CA LEU A 80 3.64 -18.44 -9.87
C LEU A 80 4.77 -18.37 -8.83
N GLY A 81 4.53 -17.67 -7.71
CA GLY A 81 5.50 -17.43 -6.65
C GLY A 81 6.51 -16.33 -6.95
N ASN A 82 6.38 -15.62 -8.09
CA ASN A 82 7.26 -14.51 -8.43
C ASN A 82 6.96 -13.32 -7.51
N PRO A 83 7.99 -12.62 -7.00
CA PRO A 83 7.78 -11.44 -6.19
C PRO A 83 7.20 -10.29 -7.02
N LEU A 84 6.08 -9.73 -6.54
CA LEU A 84 5.57 -8.45 -7.00
C LEU A 84 6.26 -7.35 -6.20
N ARG A 85 6.94 -6.45 -6.92
CA ARG A 85 7.75 -5.37 -6.34
C ARG A 85 7.28 -4.01 -6.83
N GLN A 86 7.50 -2.99 -6.01
CA GLN A 86 7.15 -1.62 -6.30
C GLN A 86 8.27 -0.67 -5.86
N SER A 87 8.66 0.24 -6.75
CA SER A 87 9.44 1.42 -6.38
C SER A 87 8.57 2.38 -5.56
N TRP A 88 9.08 2.84 -4.42
CA TRP A 88 8.43 3.90 -3.64
C TRP A 88 8.85 5.30 -4.08
N VAL A 89 9.89 5.43 -4.92
CA VAL A 89 10.29 6.70 -5.50
C VAL A 89 9.51 7.02 -6.77
N GLU A 90 9.28 6.05 -7.65
CA GLU A 90 8.56 6.27 -8.91
C GLU A 90 7.10 5.79 -8.86
N GLY A 91 6.75 4.99 -7.85
CA GLY A 91 5.42 4.41 -7.72
C GLY A 91 4.35 5.38 -7.19
N PRO A 92 3.07 5.02 -7.38
CA PRO A 92 1.94 5.82 -6.94
C PRO A 92 1.77 5.77 -5.41
N HIS A 93 0.93 6.67 -4.89
CA HIS A 93 0.33 6.51 -3.56
C HIS A 93 -0.48 5.20 -3.50
N VAL A 94 -0.44 4.53 -2.36
CA VAL A 94 -1.08 3.22 -2.18
C VAL A 94 -2.30 3.35 -1.27
N CYS A 95 -3.44 2.83 -1.72
CA CYS A 95 -4.64 2.69 -0.92
C CYS A 95 -4.91 1.20 -0.63
N ILE A 96 -5.13 0.85 0.64
CA ILE A 96 -5.33 -0.53 1.08
C ILE A 96 -6.72 -0.64 1.69
N GLN A 97 -7.53 -1.53 1.13
CA GLN A 97 -8.93 -1.73 1.54
C GLN A 97 -9.24 -3.21 1.73
N GLY A 98 -10.24 -3.51 2.55
CA GLY A 98 -10.64 -4.88 2.89
C GLY A 98 -11.29 -4.99 4.26
N ALA A 99 -11.96 -6.10 4.51
CA ALA A 99 -12.63 -6.36 5.78
C ALA A 99 -11.64 -6.63 6.93
N THR A 100 -12.12 -6.60 8.17
CA THR A 100 -11.32 -7.03 9.33
C THR A 100 -10.83 -8.48 9.13
N ARG A 101 -9.59 -8.77 9.53
CA ARG A 101 -8.91 -10.07 9.31
C ARG A 101 -8.61 -10.44 7.85
N SER A 102 -8.76 -9.52 6.89
CA SER A 102 -8.37 -9.78 5.49
C SER A 102 -6.87 -9.68 5.20
N GLY A 103 -6.01 -9.56 6.23
CA GLY A 103 -4.55 -9.47 6.06
C GLY A 103 -3.97 -8.07 5.81
N LYS A 104 -4.78 -6.99 5.79
CA LYS A 104 -4.29 -5.62 5.53
C LYS A 104 -3.14 -5.20 6.44
N SER A 105 -3.27 -5.41 7.75
CA SER A 105 -2.25 -5.03 8.72
C SER A 105 -0.94 -5.81 8.49
N VAL A 106 -1.03 -7.11 8.18
CA VAL A 106 0.13 -7.95 7.85
C VAL A 106 0.84 -7.45 6.60
N TRP A 107 0.07 -7.04 5.58
CA TRP A 107 0.62 -6.41 4.39
C TRP A 107 1.36 -5.10 4.73
N CYS A 108 0.73 -4.23 5.53
CA CYS A 108 1.35 -2.97 5.96
C CYS A 108 2.64 -3.22 6.74
N TYR A 109 2.65 -4.14 7.71
CA TYR A 109 3.84 -4.50 8.46
C TYR A 109 4.96 -5.00 7.55
N SER A 110 4.63 -5.83 6.56
CA SER A 110 5.60 -6.39 5.61
C SER A 110 6.27 -5.31 4.76
N ALA A 111 5.49 -4.35 4.25
CA ALA A 111 6.02 -3.25 3.45
C ALA A 111 6.81 -2.25 4.32
N LEU A 112 6.25 -1.84 5.46
CA LEU A 112 6.87 -0.87 6.36
C LEU A 112 8.16 -1.41 6.99
N ALA A 113 8.24 -2.70 7.32
CA ALA A 113 9.47 -3.31 7.84
C ALA A 113 10.61 -3.29 6.82
N GLN A 114 10.32 -3.39 5.53
CA GLN A 114 11.33 -3.25 4.48
C GLN A 114 11.81 -1.81 4.36
N LEU A 115 10.86 -0.86 4.32
CA LEU A 115 11.13 0.57 4.20
C LEU A 115 11.88 1.13 5.40
N ALA A 116 11.49 0.77 6.63
CA ALA A 116 12.10 1.26 7.85
C ALA A 116 13.57 0.84 8.03
N ARG A 117 14.04 -0.17 7.27
CA ARG A 117 15.45 -0.58 7.26
C ARG A 117 16.34 0.29 6.37
N LEU A 118 15.75 1.16 5.56
CA LEU A 118 16.47 2.05 4.66
C LEU A 118 16.77 3.37 5.39
N ASP A 119 18.04 3.71 5.49
CA ASP A 119 18.51 4.90 6.22
C ASP A 119 18.06 6.21 5.58
N ASP A 120 17.55 6.19 4.36
CA ASP A 120 16.98 7.32 3.64
C ASP A 120 15.45 7.32 3.57
N VAL A 121 14.77 6.55 4.42
CA VAL A 121 13.31 6.54 4.56
C VAL A 121 12.86 6.98 5.95
N LEU A 122 11.86 7.84 6.03
CA LEU A 122 11.19 8.25 7.26
C LEU A 122 9.73 7.80 7.24
N ILE A 123 9.36 6.85 8.09
CA ILE A 123 7.96 6.47 8.32
C ILE A 123 7.27 7.50 9.20
N ALA A 124 6.24 8.15 8.68
CA ALA A 124 5.46 9.18 9.33
C ALA A 124 3.95 8.87 9.23
N GLY A 125 3.11 9.56 9.99
CA GLY A 125 1.67 9.58 9.76
C GLY A 125 0.80 9.31 10.98
N SER A 126 -0.47 9.02 10.71
CA SER A 126 -1.55 8.94 11.69
C SER A 126 -1.97 7.49 11.88
N ASP A 127 -2.07 7.04 13.12
CA ASP A 127 -2.55 5.70 13.47
C ASP A 127 -3.44 5.71 14.72
N LEU A 128 -4.76 5.59 14.51
CA LEU A 128 -5.73 5.63 15.61
C LEU A 128 -5.58 4.45 16.56
N SER A 129 -5.14 3.29 16.05
CA SER A 129 -4.93 2.09 16.86
C SER A 129 -3.64 2.16 17.69
N GLY A 130 -2.64 2.89 17.20
CA GLY A 130 -1.27 2.89 17.72
C GLY A 130 -0.53 1.55 17.52
N LEU A 131 -1.12 0.60 16.80
CA LEU A 131 -0.56 -0.74 16.57
C LEU A 131 0.33 -0.80 15.33
N LEU A 132 0.11 0.07 14.33
CA LEU A 132 0.86 0.08 13.09
C LEU A 132 2.08 1.01 13.17
N LEU A 133 1.89 2.20 13.74
CA LEU A 133 2.93 3.22 13.87
C LEU A 133 3.44 3.34 15.32
N GLY A 134 2.56 3.32 16.32
CA GLY A 134 2.98 3.61 17.71
C GLY A 134 4.03 2.65 18.24
N ARG A 135 3.61 1.45 18.65
CA ARG A 135 4.49 0.47 19.31
C ARG A 135 5.75 0.09 18.50
N PRO A 136 5.68 -0.14 17.17
CA PRO A 136 6.83 -0.60 16.42
C PRO A 136 7.98 0.41 16.31
N TYR A 137 7.69 1.70 16.46
CA TYR A 137 8.65 2.77 16.18
C TYR A 137 9.08 3.56 17.42
N VAL A 138 8.59 3.24 18.62
CA VAL A 138 9.05 3.86 19.87
C VAL A 138 10.58 3.77 19.97
N GLY A 139 11.22 4.90 20.29
CA GLY A 139 12.68 4.99 20.42
C GLY A 139 13.45 5.01 19.09
N THR A 140 12.75 5.04 17.96
CA THR A 140 13.36 5.21 16.63
C THR A 140 13.19 6.64 16.14
N ARG A 141 13.96 7.04 15.12
CA ARG A 141 13.83 8.35 14.45
C ARG A 141 12.44 8.61 13.82
N HIS A 142 11.64 7.57 13.63
CA HIS A 142 10.32 7.65 13.02
C HIS A 142 9.26 8.18 13.99
N HIS A 143 9.43 7.93 15.29
CA HIS A 143 8.44 8.18 16.33
C HIS A 143 7.96 9.64 16.38
N GLU A 144 8.87 10.60 16.21
CA GLU A 144 8.54 12.04 16.29
C GLU A 144 7.68 12.55 15.12
N TRP A 145 7.49 11.72 14.10
CA TRP A 145 6.69 12.01 12.91
C TRP A 145 5.40 11.21 12.88
N GLN A 146 4.93 10.76 14.05
CA GLN A 146 3.75 9.92 14.17
C GLN A 146 2.77 10.48 15.20
N ALA A 147 1.49 10.46 14.87
CA ALA A 147 0.39 10.77 15.76
C ALA A 147 -0.39 9.47 15.97
N THR A 148 -0.57 9.07 17.22
CA THR A 148 -1.12 7.74 17.54
C THR A 148 -2.19 7.80 18.62
N GLY A 149 -3.11 6.85 18.55
CA GLY A 149 -4.27 6.81 19.45
C GLY A 149 -5.40 7.73 19.00
N SER A 150 -6.55 7.61 19.66
CA SER A 150 -7.78 8.34 19.30
C SER A 150 -8.13 9.50 20.25
N ALA A 151 -7.31 9.75 21.27
CA ALA A 151 -7.62 10.71 22.33
C ALA A 151 -7.39 12.17 21.92
N ASP A 152 -6.44 12.41 21.01
CA ASP A 152 -5.98 13.75 20.62
C ASP A 152 -6.04 13.87 19.09
N VAL A 153 -7.18 14.36 18.59
CA VAL A 153 -7.41 14.52 17.13
C VAL A 153 -6.60 15.70 16.59
N GLU A 154 -6.37 16.71 17.43
CA GLU A 154 -5.55 17.87 17.16
C GLU A 154 -4.11 17.47 16.80
N ALA A 155 -3.51 16.52 17.53
CA ALA A 155 -2.18 16.00 17.23
C ALA A 155 -2.07 15.39 15.82
N HIS A 156 -3.12 14.68 15.36
CA HIS A 156 -3.16 14.14 14.00
C HIS A 156 -3.19 15.25 12.95
N ARG A 157 -4.04 16.28 13.16
CA ARG A 157 -4.07 17.46 12.28
C ARG A 157 -2.71 18.15 12.27
N ASP A 158 -2.12 18.41 13.43
CA ASP A 158 -0.85 19.15 13.54
C ASP A 158 0.30 18.41 12.87
N LEU A 159 0.32 17.08 12.95
CA LEU A 159 1.25 16.27 12.18
C LEU A 159 1.04 16.45 10.67
N LEU A 160 -0.20 16.39 10.19
CA LEU A 160 -0.49 16.58 8.75
C LEU A 160 -0.12 17.99 8.28
N VAL A 161 -0.35 19.02 9.11
CA VAL A 161 0.11 20.39 8.85
C VAL A 161 1.63 20.42 8.72
N ARG A 162 2.35 19.79 9.64
CA ARG A 162 3.82 19.71 9.61
C ARG A 162 4.34 18.99 8.36
N LEU A 163 3.70 17.89 7.96
CA LEU A 163 4.05 17.15 6.74
C LEU A 163 3.82 17.99 5.47
N VAL A 164 2.70 18.71 5.40
CA VAL A 164 2.43 19.64 4.28
C VAL A 164 3.42 20.80 4.27
N ALA A 165 3.81 21.34 5.43
CA ALA A 165 4.81 22.40 5.50
C ALA A 165 6.20 21.91 5.04
N GLU A 166 6.58 20.67 5.38
CA GLU A 166 7.79 20.03 4.86
C GLU A 166 7.70 19.84 3.34
N MET A 167 6.59 19.33 2.83
CA MET A 167 6.33 19.19 1.39
C MET A 167 6.51 20.52 0.65
N ASP A 168 5.90 21.60 1.17
CA ASP A 168 5.99 22.94 0.59
C ASP A 168 7.42 23.47 0.59
N THR A 169 8.16 23.22 1.67
CA THR A 169 9.56 23.58 1.78
C THR A 169 10.40 22.87 0.72
N ARG A 170 10.17 21.57 0.51
CA ARG A 170 10.86 20.80 -0.53
C ARG A 170 10.51 21.30 -1.92
N ILE A 171 9.24 21.52 -2.22
CA ILE A 171 8.79 22.01 -3.54
C ILE A 171 9.41 23.36 -3.87
N ARG A 172 9.46 24.30 -2.91
CA ARG A 172 10.13 25.60 -3.09
C ARG A 172 11.63 25.48 -3.40
N ASN A 173 12.27 24.41 -2.94
CA ASN A 173 13.69 24.14 -3.14
C ASN A 173 13.96 23.14 -4.28
N LEU A 174 12.97 22.86 -5.15
CA LEU A 174 13.20 22.04 -6.33
C LEU A 174 14.28 22.67 -7.22
N PRO A 175 15.29 21.90 -7.66
CA PRO A 175 16.30 22.43 -8.56
C PRO A 175 15.69 22.96 -9.86
N PRO A 176 16.30 23.97 -10.50
CA PRO A 176 15.87 24.44 -11.80
C PRO A 176 15.73 23.28 -12.80
N ARG A 177 14.64 23.29 -13.57
CA ARG A 177 14.32 22.24 -14.58
C ARG A 177 14.05 20.85 -14.01
N ARG A 178 13.68 20.74 -12.73
CA ARG A 178 13.12 19.51 -12.14
C ARG A 178 11.72 19.75 -11.63
N ASP A 179 10.87 18.75 -11.80
CA ASP A 179 9.48 18.73 -11.33
C ASP A 179 9.27 17.84 -10.09
N LYS A 180 10.26 17.01 -9.75
CA LYS A 180 10.27 16.15 -8.55
C LYS A 180 11.67 15.81 -8.05
N PHE A 181 11.76 15.39 -6.79
CA PHE A 181 12.94 14.70 -6.23
C PHE A 181 12.88 13.20 -6.50
N THR A 182 14.00 12.62 -6.93
CA THR A 182 14.16 11.17 -7.19
C THR A 182 15.30 10.52 -6.42
N ARG A 183 16.09 11.34 -5.69
CA ARG A 183 17.24 10.90 -4.89
C ARG A 183 17.05 11.34 -3.45
N PHE A 184 17.24 10.39 -2.53
CA PHE A 184 17.05 10.58 -1.10
C PHE A 184 18.30 10.12 -0.35
N HIS A 185 18.47 10.64 0.86
CA HIS A 185 19.54 10.24 1.77
C HIS A 185 19.09 10.50 3.22
N ALA A 186 19.86 10.08 4.22
CA ALA A 186 19.43 10.18 5.63
C ALA A 186 19.04 11.60 6.11
N GLY A 187 19.66 12.64 5.56
CA GLY A 187 19.34 14.05 5.85
C GLY A 187 18.21 14.63 4.99
N PHE A 188 17.81 13.95 3.92
CA PHE A 188 16.70 14.30 3.05
C PHE A 188 15.94 13.01 2.70
N PRO A 189 15.22 12.42 3.66
CA PRO A 189 14.64 11.11 3.48
C PRO A 189 13.40 11.18 2.58
N LEU A 190 13.09 10.08 1.90
CA LEU A 190 11.74 9.82 1.40
C LEU A 190 10.82 9.68 2.61
N ILE A 191 9.76 10.49 2.69
CA ILE A 191 8.81 10.41 3.79
C ILE A 191 7.64 9.54 3.34
N VAL A 192 7.45 8.40 4.00
CA VAL A 192 6.31 7.51 3.77
C VAL A 192 5.26 7.80 4.81
N VAL A 193 4.16 8.42 4.39
CA VAL A 193 3.04 8.88 5.22
C VAL A 193 1.96 7.80 5.25
N VAL A 194 1.77 7.20 6.43
CA VAL A 194 0.77 6.17 6.67
C VAL A 194 -0.43 6.81 7.35
N LEU A 195 -1.61 6.71 6.72
CA LEU A 195 -2.88 7.12 7.30
C LEU A 195 -3.72 5.86 7.62
N GLU A 196 -3.45 5.27 8.78
CA GLU A 196 -4.19 4.12 9.28
C GLU A 196 -5.60 4.55 9.70
N GLU A 197 -6.59 3.73 9.31
CA GLU A 197 -8.02 3.98 9.48
C GLU A 197 -8.46 5.45 9.24
N PHE A 198 -8.08 6.04 8.10
CA PHE A 198 -8.39 7.45 7.79
C PHE A 198 -9.90 7.78 7.89
N ALA A 199 -10.77 6.85 7.49
CA ALA A 199 -12.21 7.00 7.68
C ALA A 199 -12.61 7.14 9.16
N GLY A 200 -11.95 6.39 10.06
CA GLY A 200 -12.10 6.51 11.50
C GLY A 200 -11.64 7.86 12.01
N LEU A 201 -10.49 8.36 11.53
CA LEU A 201 -9.99 9.67 11.92
C LEU A 201 -10.97 10.78 11.53
N LEU A 202 -11.52 10.73 10.31
CA LEU A 202 -12.51 11.69 9.85
C LEU A 202 -13.81 11.63 10.66
N ARG A 203 -14.23 10.45 11.16
CA ARG A 203 -15.38 10.32 12.06
C ARG A 203 -15.11 11.03 13.39
N LEU A 204 -13.96 10.78 14.02
CA LEU A 204 -13.56 11.44 15.27
C LEU A 204 -13.44 12.96 15.10
N ALA A 205 -12.83 13.41 14.00
CA ALA A 205 -12.72 14.83 13.67
C ALA A 205 -14.08 15.50 13.40
N SER A 206 -15.13 14.74 13.10
CA SER A 206 -16.48 15.28 12.92
C SER A 206 -17.15 15.61 14.26
N THR A 207 -16.68 15.01 15.35
CA THR A 207 -17.22 15.23 16.71
C THR A 207 -16.38 16.22 17.54
N ALA A 208 -15.21 16.63 17.03
CA ALA A 208 -14.35 17.60 17.71
C ALA A 208 -15.05 18.97 17.81
N PRO A 209 -14.93 19.66 18.97
CA PRO A 209 -15.47 21.00 19.13
C PRO A 209 -14.80 21.97 18.15
N VAL A 210 -15.57 22.94 17.64
CA VAL A 210 -15.10 23.92 16.67
C VAL A 210 -15.32 25.32 17.23
N GLU A 211 -14.25 26.11 17.30
CA GLU A 211 -14.35 27.52 17.65
C GLU A 211 -15.10 28.31 16.57
N LYS A 212 -15.88 29.30 16.98
CA LYS A 212 -16.70 30.09 16.07
C LYS A 212 -15.81 30.77 15.02
N GLY A 213 -16.08 30.50 13.74
CA GLY A 213 -15.37 31.08 12.60
C GLY A 213 -14.19 30.25 12.08
N GLN A 214 -13.85 29.13 12.73
CA GLN A 214 -12.84 28.19 12.23
C GLN A 214 -13.49 27.10 11.35
N PRO A 215 -12.78 26.61 10.30
CA PRO A 215 -13.23 25.46 9.53
C PRO A 215 -13.26 24.21 10.42
N LYS A 216 -14.16 23.27 10.13
CA LYS A 216 -14.29 22.05 10.94
C LYS A 216 -13.04 21.20 10.82
N MET A 217 -12.63 20.53 11.91
CA MET A 217 -11.44 19.66 11.92
C MET A 217 -11.44 18.64 10.77
N ARG A 218 -12.59 18.01 10.50
CA ARG A 218 -12.76 17.09 9.36
C ARG A 218 -12.38 17.72 8.02
N GLU A 219 -12.81 18.97 7.78
CA GLU A 219 -12.54 19.69 6.52
C GLU A 219 -11.06 20.06 6.41
N GLN A 220 -10.44 20.46 7.53
CA GLN A 220 -9.00 20.72 7.60
C GLN A 220 -8.19 19.47 7.24
N LEU A 221 -8.51 18.31 7.84
CA LEU A 221 -7.86 17.04 7.56
C LEU A 221 -8.02 16.61 6.09
N LEU A 222 -9.22 16.78 5.51
CA LEU A 222 -9.46 16.48 4.10
C LEU A 222 -8.64 17.38 3.17
N ALA A 223 -8.54 18.68 3.49
CA ALA A 223 -7.72 19.61 2.72
C ALA A 223 -6.23 19.23 2.78
N LEU A 224 -5.70 18.92 3.96
CA LEU A 224 -4.31 18.49 4.14
C LEU A 224 -4.01 17.18 3.42
N TYR A 225 -4.88 16.18 3.57
CA TYR A 225 -4.81 14.92 2.82
C TYR A 225 -4.80 15.16 1.31
N GLY A 226 -5.73 16.00 0.80
CA GLY A 226 -5.81 16.32 -0.62
C GLY A 226 -4.52 16.94 -1.15
N ARG A 227 -3.87 17.80 -0.35
CA ARG A 227 -2.56 18.38 -0.70
C ARG A 227 -1.46 17.32 -0.76
N LEU A 228 -1.37 16.45 0.24
CA LEU A 228 -0.37 15.39 0.28
C LEU A 228 -0.49 14.45 -0.93
N VAL A 229 -1.70 14.03 -1.29
CA VAL A 229 -1.91 13.13 -2.46
C VAL A 229 -1.66 13.83 -3.79
N SER A 230 -1.93 15.14 -3.89
CA SER A 230 -1.80 15.86 -5.16
C SER A 230 -0.36 16.31 -5.45
N GLU A 231 0.40 16.67 -4.42
CA GLU A 231 1.70 17.32 -4.57
C GLU A 231 2.85 16.55 -3.90
N GLY A 232 2.55 15.61 -3.00
CA GLY A 232 3.55 14.86 -2.23
C GLY A 232 4.54 14.12 -3.12
N HIS A 233 4.10 13.64 -4.28
CA HIS A 233 4.98 12.95 -5.22
C HIS A 233 6.21 13.77 -5.61
N LYS A 234 6.03 15.08 -5.83
CA LYS A 234 7.08 16.03 -6.22
C LYS A 234 8.13 16.22 -5.13
N ALA A 235 7.67 16.27 -3.89
CA ALA A 235 8.47 16.53 -2.70
C ALA A 235 9.15 15.28 -2.10
N GLY A 236 8.85 14.09 -2.62
CA GLY A 236 9.29 12.84 -2.00
C GLY A 236 8.52 12.50 -0.71
N LEU A 237 7.22 12.81 -0.70
CA LEU A 237 6.25 12.27 0.25
C LEU A 237 5.40 11.21 -0.47
N ARG A 238 5.20 10.05 0.14
CA ARG A 238 4.40 8.94 -0.39
C ARG A 238 3.28 8.53 0.54
#